data_AF-A0A1W9XF86-F1
#
_entry.id   AF-A0A1W9XF86-F1
#
_cell.length_a   1.000
_cell.length_b   1.000
_cell.length_c   1.000
_cell.angle_alpha   90.00
_cell.angle_beta   90.00
_cell.angle_gamma   90.00
#
_symmetry.space_group_name_H-M   'P 1'
#
loop_
_entity.id
_entity.type
_entity.pdbx_description
1 polymer ?
#
loop_
_entity_poly.entity_id
_entity_poly.type
_entity_poly.pdbx_seq_one_letter_code
_entity_poly.pdbx_strand_id
1 'polypeptide(L)'
;MDKMDYAAGTLGWSDLSVGADFLKEISNRISFPMVTSNLVYKDSQKAFGKKYLIREIADVRVGILGIMPLETAGQKTPADAGCSQKGKHEADAHAATEAIFADYLEVIPPEEALKKLIPEVRSQADFLILLSQCGFKATNDLVSQVKGIDLAISGQRMTAVHPDEESEVPVMEATYQGKSLGFVRLTLDDTGRIIHKKNELLQLGDSIPSDTHISKITGDDIRAKVREEEMRKIEKESEALMKLTPQEYYELLKRQQSETGGKHE
;
A
#
# COMPACT_ATOMS: atom_id res chain seq x y z
N MET A 1 12.90 0.68 -7.55
CA MET A 1 13.00 0.20 -6.15
C MET A 1 14.28 -0.60 -5.95
N ASP A 2 14.57 -1.60 -6.78
CA ASP A 2 15.84 -2.36 -6.71
C ASP A 2 17.09 -1.48 -6.73
N LYS A 3 17.13 -0.47 -7.60
CA LYS A 3 18.25 0.50 -7.65
C LYS A 3 18.36 1.44 -6.45
N MET A 4 17.37 1.43 -5.57
CA MET A 4 17.34 2.18 -4.32
C MET A 4 17.48 1.24 -3.10
N ASP A 5 17.79 -0.04 -3.33
CA ASP A 5 18.06 -1.04 -2.28
C ASP A 5 16.97 -1.17 -1.21
N TYR A 6 15.71 -1.11 -1.64
CA TYR A 6 14.56 -1.28 -0.74
C TYR A 6 14.66 -2.59 0.04
N ALA A 7 14.44 -2.51 1.35
CA ALA A 7 14.52 -3.67 2.24
C ALA A 7 13.29 -4.59 2.15
N ALA A 8 12.12 -3.99 1.98
CA ALA A 8 10.83 -4.64 1.93
C ALA A 8 9.80 -3.67 1.33
N GLY A 9 8.71 -4.21 0.79
CA GLY A 9 7.50 -3.46 0.45
C GLY A 9 6.26 -4.21 0.92
N THR A 10 5.13 -3.51 1.03
CA THR A 10 3.81 -4.12 1.32
C THR A 10 2.87 -3.84 0.15
N LEU A 11 1.78 -4.61 0.08
CA LEU A 11 0.70 -4.42 -0.90
C LEU A 11 -0.47 -3.64 -0.30
N GLY A 12 -1.20 -2.92 -1.14
CA GLY A 12 -2.53 -2.36 -0.91
C GLY A 12 -3.51 -2.72 -2.03
N TRP A 13 -4.75 -2.24 -1.93
CA TRP A 13 -5.80 -2.52 -2.93
C TRP A 13 -5.46 -1.99 -4.33
N SER A 14 -4.84 -0.81 -4.41
CA SER A 14 -4.41 -0.25 -5.69
C SER A 14 -3.37 -1.13 -6.38
N ASP A 15 -2.50 -1.81 -5.63
CA ASP A 15 -1.55 -2.75 -6.20
C ASP A 15 -2.26 -4.00 -6.73
N LEU A 16 -3.30 -4.51 -6.05
CA LEU A 16 -4.07 -5.65 -6.53
C LEU A 16 -4.79 -5.35 -7.85
N SER A 17 -5.19 -4.09 -8.10
CA SER A 17 -5.94 -3.72 -9.31
C SER A 17 -5.21 -4.01 -10.63
N VAL A 18 -3.88 -4.21 -10.60
CA VAL A 18 -3.08 -4.53 -11.80
C VAL A 18 -3.18 -6.01 -12.22
N GLY A 19 -3.79 -6.88 -11.40
CA GLY A 19 -3.99 -8.31 -11.69
C GLY A 19 -2.99 -9.24 -11.00
N ALA A 20 -3.45 -10.43 -10.58
CA ALA A 20 -2.64 -11.45 -9.89
C ALA A 20 -1.42 -11.90 -10.70
N ASP A 21 -1.61 -12.14 -12.00
CA ASP A 21 -0.54 -12.66 -12.86
C ASP A 21 0.60 -11.66 -12.98
N PHE A 22 0.28 -10.38 -13.17
CA PHE A 22 1.28 -9.32 -13.20
C PHE A 22 1.98 -9.18 -11.84
N LEU A 23 1.24 -9.16 -10.73
CA LEU A 23 1.84 -9.09 -9.40
C LEU A 23 2.77 -10.28 -9.11
N LYS A 24 2.39 -11.47 -9.57
CA LYS A 24 3.21 -12.67 -9.45
C LYS A 24 4.47 -12.57 -10.32
N GLU A 25 4.35 -12.06 -11.55
CA GLU A 25 5.50 -11.79 -12.41
C GLU A 25 6.46 -10.79 -11.77
N ILE A 26 5.95 -9.66 -11.28
CA ILE A 26 6.75 -8.63 -10.61
C ILE A 26 7.41 -9.18 -9.35
N SER A 27 6.68 -9.95 -8.54
CA SER A 27 7.22 -10.59 -7.33
C SER A 27 8.42 -11.50 -7.61
N ASN A 28 8.51 -12.09 -8.82
CA ASN A 28 9.64 -12.90 -9.24
C ASN A 28 10.81 -12.07 -9.80
N ARG A 29 10.61 -10.79 -10.12
CA ARG A 29 11.60 -9.91 -10.75
C ARG A 29 12.24 -8.93 -9.79
N ILE A 30 11.52 -8.51 -8.75
CA ILE A 30 12.02 -7.57 -7.75
C ILE A 30 13.07 -8.22 -6.86
N SER A 31 14.07 -7.44 -6.44
CA SER A 31 15.16 -7.93 -5.59
C SER A 31 14.85 -7.90 -4.10
N PHE A 32 13.66 -7.41 -3.71
CA PHE A 32 13.25 -7.25 -2.31
C PHE A 32 11.93 -7.99 -2.05
N PRO A 33 11.70 -8.50 -0.83
CA PRO A 33 10.48 -9.22 -0.51
C PRO A 33 9.27 -8.28 -0.40
N MET A 34 8.16 -8.70 -1.00
CA MET A 34 6.84 -8.19 -0.66
C MET A 34 6.34 -8.90 0.59
N VAL A 35 6.07 -8.13 1.64
CA VAL A 35 5.62 -8.60 2.94
C VAL A 35 4.12 -8.36 3.06
N THR A 36 3.36 -9.44 3.22
CA THR A 36 1.91 -9.41 3.42
C THR A 36 1.53 -10.43 4.48
N SER A 37 1.23 -9.95 5.67
CA SER A 37 0.96 -10.72 6.88
C SER A 37 -0.50 -11.21 6.96
N ASN A 38 -1.41 -10.58 6.21
CA ASN A 38 -2.83 -10.88 6.23
C ASN A 38 -3.48 -11.12 4.85
N LEU A 39 -2.70 -11.21 3.78
CA LEU A 39 -3.21 -11.61 2.46
C LEU A 39 -2.82 -13.07 2.19
N VAL A 40 -3.80 -13.95 2.02
CA VAL A 40 -3.60 -15.39 1.85
C VAL A 40 -4.37 -15.94 0.65
N TYR A 41 -3.90 -17.07 0.11
CA TYR A 41 -4.66 -17.87 -0.84
C TYR A 41 -5.74 -18.69 -0.11
N LYS A 42 -6.99 -18.65 -0.57
CA LYS A 42 -8.12 -19.33 0.07
C LYS A 42 -7.94 -20.84 0.19
N ASP A 43 -7.36 -21.46 -0.84
CA ASP A 43 -7.21 -22.91 -0.97
C ASP A 43 -6.23 -23.53 0.04
N SER A 44 -5.18 -22.79 0.37
CA SER A 44 -4.01 -23.30 1.07
C SER A 44 -3.69 -22.51 2.33
N GLN A 45 -4.32 -21.34 2.52
CA GLN A 45 -4.05 -20.39 3.59
C GLN A 45 -2.57 -19.97 3.66
N LYS A 46 -1.85 -20.14 2.54
CA LYS A 46 -0.48 -19.65 2.38
C LYS A 46 -0.53 -18.16 2.09
N ALA A 47 0.42 -17.41 2.65
CA ALA A 47 0.54 -15.99 2.38
C ALA A 47 0.85 -15.75 0.90
N PHE A 48 0.27 -14.69 0.34
CA PHE A 48 0.52 -14.26 -1.04
C PHE A 48 1.98 -13.85 -1.24
N GLY A 49 2.51 -13.01 -0.34
CA GLY A 49 3.93 -12.68 -0.21
C GLY A 49 4.59 -13.37 1.00
N LYS A 50 5.69 -12.79 1.49
CA LYS A 50 6.29 -13.22 2.76
C LYS A 50 5.40 -12.78 3.93
N LYS A 51 5.14 -13.66 4.89
CA LYS A 51 4.35 -13.33 6.10
C LYS A 51 4.97 -12.22 6.93
N TYR A 52 6.29 -12.25 7.05
CA TYR A 52 7.12 -11.24 7.70
C TYR A 52 8.55 -11.34 7.14
N LEU A 53 9.37 -10.36 7.49
CA LEU A 53 10.82 -10.39 7.25
C LEU A 53 11.54 -10.13 8.57
N ILE A 54 12.56 -10.94 8.87
CA ILE A 54 13.56 -10.61 9.88
C ILE A 54 14.82 -10.16 9.14
N ARG A 55 15.35 -9.00 9.51
CA ARG A 55 16.60 -8.46 8.96
C ARG A 55 17.50 -8.00 10.09
N GLU A 56 18.74 -8.48 10.08
CA GLU A 56 19.78 -8.02 11.00
C GLU A 56 20.41 -6.73 10.44
N ILE A 57 20.44 -5.68 11.26
CA ILE A 57 21.05 -4.39 10.94
C ILE A 57 21.96 -4.03 12.11
N ALA A 58 23.28 -4.07 11.88
CA ALA A 58 24.26 -4.15 12.96
C ALA A 58 23.87 -5.28 13.93
N ASP A 59 23.80 -5.02 15.23
CA ASP A 59 23.49 -6.04 16.24
C ASP A 59 21.98 -6.11 16.59
N VAL A 60 21.10 -5.54 15.75
CA VAL A 60 19.65 -5.49 16.00
C VAL A 60 18.91 -6.31 14.96
N ARG A 61 18.07 -7.24 15.42
CA ARG A 61 17.14 -7.97 14.55
C ARG A 61 15.86 -7.18 14.41
N VAL A 62 15.62 -6.68 13.20
CA VAL A 62 14.42 -5.92 12.84
C VAL A 62 13.42 -6.84 12.18
N GLY A 63 12.26 -7.00 12.82
CA GLY A 63 11.09 -7.65 12.25
C GLY A 63 10.27 -6.64 11.45
N ILE A 64 9.75 -7.05 10.29
CA ILE A 64 8.89 -6.26 9.42
C ILE A 64 7.64 -7.06 9.10
N LEU A 65 6.48 -6.50 9.45
CA LEU A 65 5.14 -6.99 9.10
C LEU A 65 4.51 -6.07 8.05
N GLY A 66 3.61 -6.61 7.23
CA GLY A 66 2.90 -5.86 6.19
C GLY A 66 1.41 -6.14 6.24
N ILE A 67 0.57 -5.12 6.35
CA ILE A 67 -0.88 -5.30 6.55
C ILE A 67 -1.67 -4.54 5.48
N MET A 68 -2.57 -5.28 4.85
CA MET A 68 -3.62 -4.76 3.98
C MET A 68 -4.87 -4.38 4.79
N PRO A 69 -5.59 -3.33 4.38
CA PRO A 69 -6.89 -3.02 4.96
C PRO A 69 -7.89 -4.14 4.67
N LEU A 70 -8.71 -4.48 5.65
CA LEU A 70 -9.91 -5.27 5.42
C LEU A 70 -11.03 -4.32 4.98
N GLU A 71 -11.54 -4.52 3.78
CA GLU A 71 -12.80 -3.88 3.37
C GLU A 71 -13.93 -4.86 3.65
N THR A 72 -14.90 -4.43 4.45
CA THR A 72 -16.15 -5.18 4.64
C THR A 72 -17.18 -4.56 3.72
N ALA A 73 -17.81 -5.34 2.84
CA ALA A 73 -18.90 -4.86 1.97
C ALA A 73 -19.91 -4.03 2.80
N GLY A 74 -19.97 -2.71 2.53
CA GLY A 74 -20.87 -1.76 3.20
C GLY A 74 -20.26 -0.91 4.33
N GLN A 75 -19.02 -1.15 4.76
CA GLN A 75 -18.31 -0.23 5.66
C GLN A 75 -17.55 0.82 4.83
N LYS A 76 -18.08 2.05 4.82
CA LYS A 76 -17.28 3.22 4.43
C LYS A 76 -16.09 3.30 5.37
N THR A 77 -14.89 3.22 4.81
CA THR A 77 -13.69 3.47 5.60
C THR A 77 -13.68 4.95 6.01
N PRO A 78 -13.07 5.34 7.13
CA PRO A 78 -12.92 6.77 7.47
C PRO A 78 -12.20 7.57 6.37
N ALA A 79 -11.45 6.91 5.48
CA ALA A 79 -10.86 7.53 4.29
C ALA A 79 -11.93 8.07 3.31
N ASP A 80 -13.13 7.48 3.30
CA ASP A 80 -14.26 7.95 2.48
C ASP A 80 -14.94 9.21 3.04
N ALA A 81 -14.71 9.54 4.32
CA ALA A 81 -15.45 10.59 5.02
C ALA A 81 -14.75 11.97 5.01
N GLY A 82 -13.47 12.05 4.65
CA GLY A 82 -12.65 13.27 4.75
C GLY A 82 -12.31 13.98 3.44
N CYS A 83 -12.46 13.32 2.29
CA CYS A 83 -12.11 13.92 1.00
C CYS A 83 -13.24 14.84 0.50
N SER A 84 -13.16 16.13 0.84
CA SER A 84 -14.04 17.16 0.26
C SER A 84 -13.80 17.41 -1.24
N GLN A 85 -12.88 16.69 -1.88
CA GLN A 85 -12.70 16.71 -3.35
C GLN A 85 -12.39 15.31 -3.90
N LYS A 86 -13.44 14.66 -4.46
CA LYS A 86 -13.47 13.43 -5.32
C LYS A 86 -13.05 12.11 -4.63
N GLY A 87 -13.76 10.99 -4.74
CA GLY A 87 -15.00 10.65 -5.45
C GLY A 87 -15.29 9.14 -5.36
N LYS A 88 -16.55 8.74 -5.56
CA LYS A 88 -17.07 7.35 -5.54
C LYS A 88 -16.19 6.30 -6.27
N HIS A 89 -15.40 6.74 -7.24
CA HIS A 89 -14.54 5.93 -8.11
C HIS A 89 -13.46 5.08 -7.39
N GLU A 90 -12.90 5.50 -6.25
CA GLU A 90 -11.85 4.69 -5.58
C GLU A 90 -12.44 3.51 -4.78
N ALA A 91 -13.53 3.74 -4.05
CA ALA A 91 -14.30 2.67 -3.42
C ALA A 91 -14.89 1.70 -4.47
N ASP A 92 -15.37 2.23 -5.60
CA ASP A 92 -15.86 1.40 -6.71
C ASP A 92 -14.73 0.56 -7.35
N ALA A 93 -13.51 1.13 -7.49
CA ALA A 93 -12.35 0.42 -8.02
C ALA A 93 -11.82 -0.65 -7.05
N HIS A 94 -11.85 -0.40 -5.74
CA HIS A 94 -11.47 -1.39 -4.73
C HIS A 94 -12.49 -2.53 -4.67
N ALA A 95 -13.79 -2.23 -4.65
CA ALA A 95 -14.83 -3.25 -4.67
C ALA A 95 -14.78 -4.11 -5.96
N ALA A 96 -14.46 -3.49 -7.10
CA ALA A 96 -14.24 -4.22 -8.36
C ALA A 96 -12.98 -5.10 -8.28
N THR A 97 -11.90 -4.58 -7.68
CA THR A 97 -10.68 -5.35 -7.43
C THR A 97 -10.98 -6.53 -6.51
N GLU A 98 -11.57 -6.30 -5.33
CA GLU A 98 -11.97 -7.35 -4.40
C GLU A 98 -12.81 -8.42 -5.10
N ALA A 99 -13.81 -8.05 -5.90
CA ALA A 99 -14.62 -9.01 -6.65
C ALA A 99 -13.80 -9.90 -7.62
N ILE A 100 -12.74 -9.36 -8.24
CA ILE A 100 -11.84 -10.13 -9.12
C ILE A 100 -11.00 -11.14 -8.32
N PHE A 101 -10.54 -10.76 -7.13
CA PHE A 101 -9.64 -11.58 -6.31
C PHE A 101 -10.38 -12.47 -5.31
N ALA A 102 -11.65 -12.20 -5.03
CA ALA A 102 -12.45 -12.88 -4.01
C ALA A 102 -12.55 -14.39 -4.24
N ASP A 103 -12.37 -14.88 -5.47
CA ASP A 103 -12.41 -16.32 -5.74
C ASP A 103 -11.19 -17.08 -5.21
N TYR A 104 -10.05 -16.42 -4.98
CA TYR A 104 -8.79 -17.11 -4.65
C TYR A 104 -7.92 -16.42 -3.59
N LEU A 105 -8.11 -15.14 -3.31
CA LEU A 105 -7.45 -14.44 -2.20
C LEU A 105 -8.43 -14.11 -1.08
N GLU A 106 -7.89 -14.05 0.12
CA GLU A 106 -8.59 -13.67 1.33
C GLU A 106 -7.72 -12.71 2.13
N VAL A 107 -8.34 -11.64 2.63
CA VAL A 107 -7.72 -10.72 3.57
C VAL A 107 -8.17 -11.10 4.96
N ILE A 108 -7.26 -11.66 5.76
CA ILE A 108 -7.50 -11.91 7.18
C ILE A 108 -7.64 -10.56 7.89
N PRO A 109 -8.57 -10.41 8.86
CA PRO A 109 -8.68 -9.18 9.64
C PRO A 109 -7.32 -8.74 10.21
N PRO A 110 -6.89 -7.47 10.02
CA PRO A 110 -5.58 -6.98 10.45
C PRO A 110 -5.22 -7.30 11.89
N GLU A 111 -6.17 -7.09 12.80
CA GLU A 111 -6.00 -7.35 14.23
C GLU A 111 -5.73 -8.83 14.52
N GLU A 112 -6.47 -9.72 13.87
CA GLU A 112 -6.32 -11.18 14.01
C GLU A 112 -4.95 -11.63 13.51
N ALA A 113 -4.55 -11.19 12.31
CA ALA A 113 -3.27 -11.52 11.72
C ALA A 113 -2.10 -11.05 12.60
N LEU A 114 -2.18 -9.81 13.12
CA LEU A 114 -1.14 -9.25 13.98
C LEU A 114 -1.07 -9.94 15.34
N LYS A 115 -2.20 -10.18 16.01
CA LYS A 115 -2.23 -10.91 17.29
C LYS A 115 -1.59 -12.29 17.20
N LYS A 116 -1.76 -12.96 16.05
CA LYS A 116 -1.15 -14.27 15.79
C LYS A 116 0.36 -14.18 15.53
N LEU A 117 0.80 -13.22 14.72
CA LEU A 117 2.19 -13.17 14.23
C LEU A 117 3.14 -12.43 15.16
N ILE A 118 2.68 -11.44 15.92
CA ILE A 118 3.58 -10.62 16.78
C ILE A 118 4.36 -11.49 17.77
N PRO A 119 3.76 -12.45 18.51
CA PRO A 119 4.53 -13.30 19.42
C PRO A 119 5.64 -14.10 18.71
N GLU A 120 5.34 -14.63 17.52
CA GLU A 120 6.30 -15.39 16.71
C GLU A 120 7.46 -14.49 16.25
N VAL A 121 7.15 -13.32 15.71
CA VAL A 121 8.16 -12.37 15.20
C VAL A 121 8.99 -11.80 16.34
N ARG A 122 8.38 -11.47 17.48
CA ARG A 122 9.08 -10.94 18.66
C ARG A 122 10.05 -11.93 19.29
N SER A 123 9.79 -13.23 19.17
CA SER A 123 10.77 -14.24 19.63
C SER A 123 12.09 -14.20 18.84
N GLN A 124 12.09 -13.55 17.66
CA GLN A 124 13.21 -13.48 16.72
C GLN A 124 13.69 -12.05 16.44
N ALA A 125 12.98 -11.02 16.92
CA ALA A 125 13.22 -9.62 16.59
C ALA A 125 13.26 -8.73 17.84
N ASP A 126 14.25 -7.85 17.88
CA ASP A 126 14.46 -6.87 18.94
C ASP A 126 13.65 -5.58 18.67
N PHE A 127 13.38 -5.27 17.40
CA PHE A 127 12.56 -4.13 16.96
C PHE A 127 11.52 -4.57 15.93
N LEU A 128 10.26 -4.15 16.07
CA LEU A 128 9.19 -4.56 15.16
C LEU A 128 8.53 -3.38 14.45
N ILE A 129 8.63 -3.38 13.11
CA ILE A 129 8.05 -2.40 12.20
C ILE A 129 6.78 -2.98 11.57
N LEU A 130 5.70 -2.18 11.57
CA LEU A 130 4.48 -2.45 10.81
C LEU A 130 4.42 -1.56 9.56
N LEU A 131 4.38 -2.15 8.37
CA LEU A 131 4.00 -1.46 7.13
C LEU A 131 2.48 -1.62 6.95
N SER A 132 1.71 -0.55 7.13
CA SER A 132 0.24 -0.60 7.11
C SER A 132 -0.32 0.16 5.93
N GLN A 133 -1.17 -0.48 5.12
CA GLN A 133 -1.96 0.17 4.08
C GLN A 133 -3.38 0.48 4.57
N CYS A 134 -3.61 0.61 5.90
CA CYS A 134 -4.93 0.88 6.46
C CYS A 134 -5.29 2.37 6.52
N GLY A 135 -4.36 3.27 6.23
CA GLY A 135 -4.50 4.70 6.48
C GLY A 135 -4.23 5.07 7.94
N PHE A 136 -3.80 6.32 8.17
CA PHE A 136 -3.21 6.77 9.43
C PHE A 136 -4.07 6.47 10.67
N LYS A 137 -5.34 6.88 10.66
CA LYS A 137 -6.26 6.68 11.80
C LYS A 137 -6.45 5.20 12.13
N ALA A 138 -6.71 4.36 11.13
CA ALA A 138 -6.90 2.94 11.36
C ALA A 138 -5.60 2.26 11.81
N THR A 139 -4.44 2.74 11.34
CA THR A 139 -3.14 2.30 11.86
C THR A 139 -2.97 2.68 13.34
N ASN A 140 -3.29 3.91 13.76
CA ASN A 140 -3.29 4.33 15.18
C ASN A 140 -4.20 3.44 16.04
N ASP A 141 -5.44 3.22 15.59
CA ASP A 141 -6.40 2.37 16.28
C ASP A 141 -5.84 0.94 16.42
N LEU A 142 -5.19 0.41 15.39
CA LEU A 142 -4.62 -0.94 15.37
C LEU A 142 -3.43 -1.10 16.34
N VAL A 143 -2.48 -0.17 16.33
CA VAL A 143 -1.28 -0.24 17.19
C VAL A 143 -1.60 0.04 18.66
N SER A 144 -2.69 0.77 18.95
CA SER A 144 -3.17 0.98 20.32
C SER A 144 -3.76 -0.31 20.92
N GLN A 145 -4.45 -1.10 20.09
CA GLN A 145 -5.12 -2.36 20.48
C GLN A 145 -4.18 -3.56 20.48
N VAL A 146 -3.23 -3.62 19.55
CA VAL A 146 -2.31 -4.75 19.40
C VAL A 146 -0.91 -4.35 19.84
N LYS A 147 -0.53 -4.81 21.05
CA LYS A 147 0.77 -4.49 21.66
C LYS A 147 1.91 -5.28 21.01
N GLY A 148 3.11 -4.71 21.13
CA GLY A 148 4.34 -5.32 20.63
C GLY A 148 4.78 -4.80 19.27
N ILE A 149 4.25 -3.69 18.75
CA ILE A 149 4.82 -2.97 17.60
C ILE A 149 5.63 -1.77 18.12
N ASP A 150 6.82 -1.52 17.56
CA ASP A 150 7.66 -0.39 17.95
C ASP A 150 7.48 0.86 17.09
N LEU A 151 7.08 0.66 15.84
CA LEU A 151 6.93 1.71 14.82
C LEU A 151 5.93 1.21 13.78
N ALA A 152 5.02 2.09 13.36
CA ALA A 152 4.21 1.84 12.18
C ALA A 152 4.48 2.89 11.11
N ILE A 153 4.53 2.43 9.85
CA ILE A 153 4.56 3.26 8.67
C ILE A 153 3.22 3.06 7.98
N SER A 154 2.38 4.08 8.04
CA SER A 154 1.07 4.10 7.39
C SER A 154 1.22 4.63 5.96
N GLY A 155 0.60 3.91 5.03
CA GLY A 155 0.34 4.33 3.66
C GLY A 155 -1.16 4.54 3.43
N GLN A 156 -1.51 4.80 2.17
CA GLN A 156 -2.74 5.42 1.66
C GLN A 156 -2.62 6.93 1.44
N ARG A 157 -3.57 7.48 0.67
CA ARG A 157 -3.58 8.91 0.36
C ARG A 157 -3.96 9.69 1.62
N MET A 158 -3.14 10.65 2.01
CA MET A 158 -3.48 11.64 3.04
C MET A 158 -4.84 12.28 2.72
N THR A 159 -5.82 12.05 3.60
CA THR A 159 -7.15 12.68 3.51
C THR A 159 -7.26 13.91 4.41
N ALA A 160 -6.39 14.05 5.43
CA ALA A 160 -6.36 15.19 6.34
C ALA A 160 -4.95 15.42 6.92
N VAL A 161 -4.68 16.65 7.41
CA VAL A 161 -3.58 16.89 8.34
C VAL A 161 -4.02 16.31 9.69
N HIS A 162 -3.32 15.29 10.16
CA HIS A 162 -3.60 14.71 11.46
C HIS A 162 -3.16 15.71 12.54
N PRO A 163 -4.03 16.10 13.50
CA PRO A 163 -3.54 16.71 14.73
C PRO A 163 -2.52 15.76 15.36
N ASP A 164 -1.58 16.27 16.16
CA ASP A 164 -0.60 15.45 16.88
C ASP A 164 -1.35 14.46 17.79
N GLU A 165 -1.72 13.30 17.24
CA GLU A 165 -2.30 12.19 17.99
C GLU A 165 -1.14 11.53 18.75
N GLU A 166 -1.11 11.72 20.06
CA GLU A 166 -0.15 11.05 20.94
C GLU A 166 -0.49 9.54 20.98
N SER A 167 0.13 8.77 20.08
CA SER A 167 0.17 7.31 20.17
C SER A 167 1.42 6.87 20.92
N GLU A 168 1.27 5.86 21.80
CA GLU A 168 2.39 5.19 22.46
C GLU A 168 3.38 4.60 21.44
N VAL A 169 2.86 4.12 20.31
CA VAL A 169 3.63 3.61 19.18
C VAL A 169 3.67 4.70 18.10
N PRO A 170 4.85 5.20 17.69
CA PRO A 170 4.93 6.20 16.64
C PRO A 170 4.35 5.65 15.34
N VAL A 171 3.38 6.39 14.78
CA VAL A 171 2.82 6.13 13.44
C VAL A 171 3.28 7.24 12.52
N MET A 172 3.99 6.86 11.46
CA MET A 172 4.53 7.79 10.48
C MET A 172 3.79 7.62 9.15
N GLU A 173 3.54 8.73 8.48
CA GLU A 173 2.99 8.76 7.13
C GLU A 173 3.92 9.60 6.25
N ALA A 174 4.42 8.99 5.18
CA ALA A 174 5.14 9.73 4.15
C ALA A 174 4.11 10.24 3.14
N THR A 175 4.13 11.55 2.87
CA THR A 175 3.19 12.20 1.96
C THR A 175 3.21 11.60 0.54
N TYR A 176 2.24 11.99 -0.28
CA TYR A 176 2.05 11.45 -1.62
C TYR A 176 3.17 11.84 -2.61
N GLN A 177 3.31 11.05 -3.67
CA GLN A 177 4.20 11.31 -4.82
C GLN A 177 5.67 11.49 -4.48
N GLY A 178 6.12 10.96 -3.34
CA GLY A 178 7.53 11.07 -2.93
C GLY A 178 7.96 12.51 -2.63
N LYS A 179 7.03 13.37 -2.19
CA LYS A 179 7.35 14.74 -1.73
C LYS A 179 8.03 14.77 -0.38
N SER A 180 8.02 13.67 0.35
CA SER A 180 8.68 13.55 1.64
C SER A 180 9.22 12.14 1.86
N LEU A 181 10.28 12.04 2.66
CA LEU A 181 10.89 10.80 3.10
C LEU A 181 10.82 10.69 4.63
N GLY A 182 10.19 9.63 5.13
CA GLY A 182 10.23 9.30 6.56
C GLY A 182 11.63 8.86 6.96
N PHE A 183 12.15 9.41 8.05
CA PHE A 183 13.45 9.08 8.60
C PHE A 183 13.33 8.69 10.07
N VAL A 184 13.79 7.48 10.40
CA VAL A 184 13.83 6.98 11.78
C VAL A 184 15.26 6.65 12.14
N ARG A 185 15.72 7.19 13.26
CA ARG A 185 17.02 6.90 13.86
C ARG A 185 16.84 6.19 15.18
N LEU A 186 17.40 4.99 15.27
CA LEU A 186 17.55 4.25 16.51
C LEU A 186 18.98 4.41 17.00
N THR A 187 19.15 4.71 18.28
CA THR A 187 20.46 4.74 18.94
C THR A 187 20.56 3.55 19.89
N LEU A 188 21.66 2.82 19.80
CA LEU A 188 21.93 1.65 20.62
C LEU A 188 22.92 1.99 21.73
N ASP A 189 22.81 1.32 22.88
CA ASP A 189 23.88 1.28 23.87
C ASP A 189 24.94 0.21 23.54
N ASP A 190 25.98 0.14 24.36
CA ASP A 190 27.10 -0.81 24.23
C ASP A 190 26.67 -2.29 24.36
N THR A 191 25.41 -2.54 24.77
CA THR A 191 24.83 -3.89 24.88
C THR A 191 23.90 -4.22 23.70
N GLY A 192 23.80 -3.32 22.70
CA GLY A 192 22.93 -3.47 21.53
C GLY A 192 21.47 -3.11 21.80
N ARG A 193 21.14 -2.53 22.97
CA ARG A 193 19.76 -2.15 23.31
C ARG A 193 19.43 -0.77 22.77
N ILE A 194 18.21 -0.61 22.26
CA ILE A 194 17.72 0.68 21.78
C ILE A 194 17.47 1.62 22.99
N ILE A 195 18.22 2.72 23.05
CA ILE A 195 18.14 3.73 24.13
C ILE A 195 17.51 5.05 23.68
N HIS A 196 17.47 5.33 22.37
CA HIS A 196 16.85 6.53 21.85
C HIS A 196 16.23 6.28 20.47
N LYS A 197 15.07 6.89 20.22
CA LYS A 197 14.33 6.84 18.96
C LYS A 197 14.05 8.28 18.52
N LYS A 198 14.46 8.65 17.30
CA LYS A 198 14.13 9.93 16.68
C LYS A 198 13.42 9.69 15.35
N ASN A 199 12.27 10.35 15.16
CA ASN A 199 11.46 10.25 13.96
C ASN A 199 11.36 11.64 13.30
N GLU A 200 11.57 11.71 12.00
CA GLU A 200 11.53 12.94 11.21
C GLU A 200 10.84 12.68 9.87
N LEU A 201 10.23 13.71 9.31
CA LEU A 201 9.73 13.71 7.95
C LEU A 201 10.53 14.73 7.13
N LEU A 202 11.39 14.23 6.25
CA LEU A 202 12.25 15.05 5.41
C LEU A 202 11.47 15.48 4.17
N GLN A 203 11.30 16.78 3.98
CA GLN A 203 10.67 17.30 2.75
C GLN A 203 11.65 17.19 1.58
N LEU A 204 11.20 16.57 0.50
CA LEU A 204 11.95 16.44 -0.74
C LEU A 204 11.53 17.57 -1.69
N GLY A 205 12.40 18.57 -1.82
CA GLY A 205 12.21 19.73 -2.68
C GLY A 205 13.47 20.05 -3.49
N ASP A 206 13.45 21.20 -4.16
CA ASP A 206 14.50 21.61 -5.12
C ASP A 206 15.91 21.73 -4.52
N SER A 207 16.02 21.80 -3.19
CA SER A 207 17.31 21.81 -2.48
C SER A 207 18.03 20.46 -2.46
N ILE A 208 17.33 19.37 -2.78
CA ILE A 208 17.90 18.03 -2.83
C ILE A 208 18.13 17.66 -4.30
N PRO A 209 19.39 17.46 -4.73
CA PRO A 209 19.68 17.16 -6.12
C PRO A 209 19.10 15.79 -6.50
N SER A 210 18.65 15.68 -7.76
CA SER A 210 18.22 14.39 -8.31
C SER A 210 19.38 13.42 -8.41
N ASP A 211 19.12 12.15 -8.09
CA ASP A 211 20.12 11.09 -8.24
C ASP A 211 20.36 10.76 -9.73
N THR A 212 21.62 10.87 -10.17
CA THR A 212 21.96 10.70 -11.59
C THR A 212 21.72 9.29 -12.12
N HIS A 213 21.75 8.25 -11.27
CA HIS A 213 21.46 6.89 -11.69
C HIS A 213 19.96 6.70 -11.92
N ILE A 214 19.12 7.21 -11.02
CA ILE A 214 17.67 7.19 -11.17
C ILE A 214 17.22 8.06 -12.36
N SER A 215 17.76 9.27 -12.50
CA SER A 215 17.45 10.16 -13.63
C SER A 215 17.73 9.51 -14.99
N LYS A 216 18.78 8.68 -15.11
CA LYS A 216 19.07 7.94 -16.37
C LYS A 216 18.04 6.85 -16.68
N ILE A 217 17.42 6.26 -15.66
CA ILE A 217 16.40 5.21 -15.82
C ILE A 217 15.06 5.84 -16.21
N THR A 218 14.67 6.91 -15.53
CA THR A 218 13.38 7.57 -15.79
C THR A 218 13.43 8.51 -17.00
N GLY A 219 14.62 9.03 -17.31
CA GLY A 219 14.77 10.22 -18.15
C GLY A 219 14.30 11.48 -17.43
N ASP A 220 14.54 12.64 -18.05
CA ASP A 220 14.09 13.94 -17.54
C ASP A 220 12.60 14.20 -17.81
N ASP A 221 11.96 13.36 -18.63
CA ASP A 221 10.65 13.57 -19.24
C ASP A 221 9.64 12.45 -18.94
N ILE A 222 9.91 11.57 -17.96
CA ILE A 222 9.03 10.43 -17.63
C ILE A 222 7.55 10.84 -17.51
N ARG A 223 7.27 12.02 -16.93
CA ARG A 223 5.91 12.57 -16.80
C ARG A 223 5.28 12.92 -18.15
N ALA A 224 6.05 13.45 -19.09
CA ALA A 224 5.57 13.74 -20.43
C ALA A 224 5.29 12.44 -21.18
N LYS A 225 6.21 11.47 -21.12
CA LYS A 225 6.03 10.15 -21.74
C LYS A 225 4.81 9.39 -21.21
N VAL A 226 4.61 9.37 -19.90
CA VAL A 226 3.44 8.75 -19.28
C VAL A 226 2.17 9.44 -19.76
N ARG A 227 2.14 10.79 -19.77
CA ARG A 227 0.98 11.56 -20.25
C ARG A 227 0.69 11.30 -21.73
N GLU A 228 1.71 11.23 -22.58
CA GLU A 228 1.55 10.90 -24.00
C GLU A 228 0.93 9.52 -24.21
N GLU A 229 1.37 8.51 -23.43
CA GLU A 229 0.83 7.16 -23.54
C GLU A 229 -0.61 7.07 -23.00
N GLU A 230 -0.92 7.76 -21.90
CA GLU A 230 -2.30 7.92 -21.41
C GLU A 230 -3.19 8.58 -22.47
N MET A 231 -2.74 9.67 -23.08
CA MET A 231 -3.47 10.36 -24.14
C MET A 231 -3.67 9.46 -25.36
N ARG A 232 -2.67 8.69 -25.78
CA ARG A 232 -2.81 7.70 -26.87
C ARG A 232 -3.84 6.63 -26.55
N LYS A 233 -3.91 6.18 -25.29
CA LYS A 233 -4.91 5.19 -24.87
C LYS A 233 -6.32 5.77 -24.95
N ILE A 234 -6.50 7.00 -24.45
CA ILE A 234 -7.76 7.75 -24.54
C ILE A 234 -8.15 7.99 -26.00
N GLU A 235 -7.22 8.38 -26.86
CA GLU A 235 -7.46 8.57 -28.30
C GLU A 235 -7.89 7.27 -28.97
N LYS A 236 -7.22 6.15 -28.73
CA LYS A 236 -7.61 4.84 -29.27
C LYS A 236 -9.00 4.41 -28.79
N GLU A 237 -9.30 4.59 -27.51
CA GLU A 237 -10.63 4.31 -26.95
C GLU A 237 -11.69 5.22 -27.57
N SER A 238 -11.38 6.51 -27.73
CA SER A 238 -12.27 7.48 -28.38
C SER A 238 -12.52 7.15 -29.86
N GLU A 239 -11.48 6.81 -30.62
CA GLU A 239 -11.60 6.36 -32.01
C GLU A 239 -12.42 5.06 -32.13
N ALA A 240 -12.23 4.12 -31.21
CA ALA A 240 -13.03 2.89 -31.17
C ALA A 240 -14.51 3.20 -30.92
N LEU A 241 -14.80 4.12 -30.01
CA LEU A 241 -16.17 4.58 -29.73
C LEU A 241 -16.78 5.35 -30.92
N MET A 242 -16.00 6.19 -31.62
CA MET A 242 -16.48 6.93 -32.80
C MET A 242 -16.80 6.03 -34.00
N LYS A 243 -16.24 4.81 -34.05
CA LYS A 243 -16.54 3.82 -35.09
C LYS A 243 -17.84 3.05 -34.85
N LEU A 244 -18.42 3.15 -33.65
CA LEU A 244 -19.70 2.50 -33.34
C LEU A 244 -20.87 3.28 -33.94
N THR A 245 -21.86 2.56 -34.44
CA THR A 245 -23.15 3.16 -34.76
C THR A 245 -23.87 3.61 -33.47
N PRO A 246 -24.84 4.53 -33.55
CA PRO A 246 -25.64 4.92 -32.39
C PRO A 246 -26.30 3.73 -31.66
N GLN A 247 -26.70 2.70 -32.39
CA GLN A 247 -27.27 1.47 -31.83
C GLN A 247 -26.23 0.67 -31.03
N GLU A 248 -25.05 0.44 -31.61
CA GLU A 248 -23.98 -0.32 -30.95
C GLU A 248 -23.43 0.42 -29.74
N TYR A 249 -23.32 1.74 -29.82
CA TYR A 249 -22.94 2.58 -28.69
C TYR A 249 -23.98 2.52 -27.56
N TYR A 250 -25.28 2.53 -27.90
CA TYR A 250 -26.36 2.39 -26.93
C TYR A 250 -26.36 1.01 -26.24
N GLU A 251 -26.10 -0.07 -26.99
CA GLU A 251 -25.96 -1.41 -26.42
C GLU A 251 -24.71 -1.54 -25.55
N LEU A 252 -23.59 -0.90 -25.91
CA LEU A 252 -22.40 -0.80 -25.06
C LEU A 252 -22.71 -0.09 -23.73
N LEU A 253 -23.41 1.04 -23.77
CA LEU A 253 -23.82 1.79 -22.58
C LEU A 253 -24.76 0.96 -21.69
N LYS A 254 -25.73 0.25 -22.28
CA LYS A 254 -26.60 -0.67 -21.55
C LYS A 254 -25.81 -1.80 -20.90
N ARG A 255 -24.83 -2.37 -21.60
CA ARG A 255 -24.00 -3.45 -21.06
C ARG A 255 -23.18 -2.96 -19.87
N GLN A 256 -22.53 -1.81 -19.99
CA GLN A 256 -21.80 -1.17 -18.88
C GLN A 256 -22.73 -0.84 -17.71
N GLN A 257 -23.94 -0.34 -17.98
CA GLN A 257 -24.94 -0.07 -16.95
C GLN A 257 -25.45 -1.35 -16.28
N SER A 258 -25.64 -2.45 -17.02
CA SER A 258 -26.06 -3.73 -16.47
C SER A 258 -24.96 -4.40 -15.64
N GLU A 259 -23.70 -4.23 -16.02
CA GLU A 259 -22.52 -4.68 -15.27
C GLU A 259 -22.34 -3.88 -13.97
N THR A 260 -22.74 -2.60 -13.94
CA THR A 260 -22.77 -1.78 -12.71
C THR A 260 -24.10 -1.84 -11.93
N GLY A 261 -25.18 -2.33 -12.54
CA GLY A 261 -26.56 -2.20 -12.05
C GLY A 261 -27.18 -3.47 -11.44
N GLY A 262 -26.51 -4.62 -11.53
CA GLY A 262 -26.96 -5.89 -10.93
C GLY A 262 -26.88 -5.98 -9.40
N LYS A 263 -26.78 -4.85 -8.67
CA LYS A 263 -26.61 -4.80 -7.21
C LYS A 263 -27.77 -4.15 -6.44
N HIS A 264 -28.94 -3.99 -7.05
CA HIS A 264 -30.15 -3.61 -6.31
C HIS A 264 -31.39 -4.31 -6.89
N GLU A 265 -31.59 -5.57 -6.50
CA GLU A 265 -32.91 -6.17 -6.26
C GLU A 265 -32.80 -7.21 -5.15
#